data_AF-A0A1F3PJA9-F1
#
_entry.id   AF-A0A1F3PJA9-F1
#
_cell.length_a   1.000
_cell.length_b   1.000
_cell.length_c   1.000
_cell.angle_alpha   90.00
_cell.angle_beta   90.00
_cell.angle_gamma   90.00
#
_symmetry.space_group_name_H-M   'P 1'
#
loop_
_entity.id
_entity.type
_entity.pdbx_description
1 polymer ?
#
loop_
_entity_poly.entity_id
_entity_poly.type
_entity_poly.pdbx_seq_one_letter_code
_entity_poly.pdbx_strand_id
1 'polypeptide(L)'
;MALLIVTLTQCNENDESLTDTVKFSENDPFKSTITPSQNFEIDPNQDNVVEGNNGTTIVCPKGCFLNSNGEEVTENVKIELAEALSLQDMILSNLTTTSDGKPLETDGMIYLNATSNGKQLKINKAKPVYIEIPTPARKPDMKAYKGVRDENGNMNWIEPKKIEQFLIPVDLDLLDFLPEGFQAEVDKGMPYKSYKVSTQSLTDSLYYSLSVSDGRELIKGFEKTDYNEPLYNLKSKVVNGKYTEESYESEGPKPVPSPFQVEDTLPLVDSVFVGNCGIDPAIIKVIKSKKYQNTLISTREFETRLQVIFKTCRNDILEIYIRNINKNLYELDSMVYSLLDGNQYYEAFYNFSQQRLTNVKGADRYAKLLKGYYNKELKKVKSELEKNKKKLIVSLQKENAEVKKLADNYRGLLWKREKYRMEKYGFKWTETGWINIDKGIETRHRCDQDQDDIKVSVENGKDFDQVYCYVFFKSIRSLYRLNTTDNINFFPGNSVDRSMWTPCSKPATLISIGYKNEVPSIAVKEFMTDNAKINLALSSSTMEQVKGIISQYDNNVVENRISKDLEFMKEFYKEKIRQKELIKESNFIKRLWAIANPCCG
;
A
#
# COMPACT_ATOMS: atom_id res chain seq x y z
N MET A 1 14.35 -95.04 24.32
CA MET A 1 13.85 -93.66 24.13
C MET A 1 14.57 -92.81 25.17
N ALA A 2 15.71 -92.23 24.79
CA ALA A 2 16.61 -91.49 25.69
C ALA A 2 16.49 -89.99 25.37
N LEU A 3 16.12 -89.24 26.41
CA LEU A 3 15.83 -87.81 26.38
C LEU A 3 17.17 -87.05 26.47
N LEU A 4 17.55 -86.35 25.39
CA LEU A 4 18.74 -85.51 25.34
C LEU A 4 18.37 -84.10 25.84
N ILE A 5 18.83 -83.75 27.05
CA ILE A 5 18.69 -82.41 27.62
C ILE A 5 19.80 -81.53 27.05
N VAL A 6 19.43 -80.55 26.22
CA VAL A 6 20.32 -79.50 25.73
C VAL A 6 20.22 -78.32 26.69
N THR A 7 21.27 -78.07 27.48
CA THR A 7 21.43 -76.84 28.26
C THR A 7 21.96 -75.74 27.35
N LEU A 8 21.10 -74.78 27.02
CA LEU A 8 21.49 -73.51 26.38
C LEU A 8 22.08 -72.59 27.46
N THR A 9 23.39 -72.40 27.43
CA THR A 9 24.05 -71.29 28.15
C THR A 9 23.77 -70.00 27.40
N GLN A 10 22.95 -69.15 28.00
CA GLN A 10 22.67 -67.79 27.56
C GLN A 10 23.91 -66.93 27.85
N CYS A 11 24.63 -66.51 26.81
CA CYS A 11 25.58 -65.41 26.93
C CYS A 11 24.75 -64.13 27.17
N ASN A 12 24.85 -63.55 28.36
CA ASN A 12 24.47 -62.16 28.58
C ASN A 12 25.41 -61.30 27.71
N GLU A 13 24.87 -60.70 26.66
CA GLU A 13 25.46 -59.49 26.10
C GLU A 13 25.39 -58.43 27.19
N ASN A 14 26.55 -58.10 27.73
CA ASN A 14 26.71 -57.10 28.77
C ASN A 14 26.23 -55.74 28.26
N ASP A 15 25.47 -55.08 29.13
CA ASP A 15 25.17 -53.66 29.21
C ASP A 15 26.36 -52.79 28.74
N GLU A 16 26.40 -52.37 27.46
CA GLU A 16 27.29 -51.30 27.02
C GLU A 16 26.68 -49.97 27.53
N SER A 17 27.06 -49.58 28.74
CA SER A 17 26.76 -48.22 29.24
C SER A 17 27.30 -47.20 28.25
N LEU A 18 26.47 -46.23 27.84
CA LEU A 18 26.90 -45.11 26.99
C LEU A 18 28.12 -44.45 27.64
N THR A 19 29.20 -44.29 26.87
CA THR A 19 30.40 -43.58 27.33
C THR A 19 30.09 -42.09 27.48
N ASP A 20 30.48 -41.52 28.62
CA ASP A 20 30.29 -40.09 28.89
C ASP A 20 31.00 -39.25 27.82
N THR A 21 30.27 -38.31 27.25
CA THR A 21 30.83 -37.35 26.31
C THR A 21 31.42 -36.20 27.12
N VAL A 22 32.75 -36.18 27.29
CA VAL A 22 33.45 -35.15 28.06
C VAL A 22 34.07 -34.08 27.17
N LYS A 23 34.06 -32.84 27.64
CA LYS A 23 34.63 -31.69 26.91
C LYS A 23 36.16 -31.63 26.97
N PHE A 24 36.72 -32.02 28.10
CA PHE A 24 38.16 -32.08 28.39
C PHE A 24 38.43 -33.13 29.47
N SER A 25 39.68 -33.60 29.57
CA SER A 25 40.15 -34.47 30.64
C SER A 25 40.58 -33.65 31.87
N GLU A 26 40.66 -34.26 33.05
CA GLU A 26 41.20 -33.59 34.24
C GLU A 26 42.67 -33.14 34.07
N ASN A 27 43.44 -33.83 33.24
CA ASN A 27 44.85 -33.52 32.98
C ASN A 27 45.04 -32.56 31.79
N ASP A 28 43.96 -32.06 31.19
CA ASP A 28 44.03 -31.15 30.05
C ASP A 28 44.66 -29.80 30.46
N PRO A 29 45.81 -29.41 29.90
CA PRO A 29 46.50 -28.18 30.28
C PRO A 29 45.72 -26.91 29.91
N PHE A 30 44.70 -27.00 29.05
CA PHE A 30 43.84 -25.91 28.63
C PHE A 30 42.49 -25.89 29.36
N LYS A 31 42.27 -26.77 30.36
CA LYS A 31 41.01 -26.87 31.11
C LYS A 31 40.52 -25.53 31.66
N SER A 32 41.43 -24.64 32.10
CA SER A 32 41.06 -23.32 32.67
C SER A 32 40.82 -22.23 31.62
N THR A 33 41.23 -22.44 30.37
CA THR A 33 41.12 -21.43 29.29
C THR A 33 40.12 -21.83 28.22
N ILE A 34 39.64 -23.07 28.22
CA ILE A 34 38.65 -23.55 27.26
C ILE A 34 37.37 -22.70 27.34
N THR A 35 36.79 -22.41 26.17
CA THR A 35 35.57 -21.62 26.04
C THR A 35 34.49 -22.12 27.00
N PRO A 36 33.83 -21.27 27.79
CA PRO A 36 32.87 -21.71 28.81
C PRO A 36 31.65 -22.40 28.20
N SER A 37 31.05 -23.34 28.94
CA SER A 37 29.81 -23.99 28.55
C SER A 37 28.58 -23.18 28.99
N GLN A 38 27.58 -23.18 28.13
CA GLN A 38 26.21 -22.73 28.38
C GLN A 38 25.34 -23.97 28.64
N ASN A 39 24.38 -23.87 29.55
CA ASN A 39 23.52 -24.99 29.92
C ASN A 39 22.05 -24.61 29.70
N PHE A 40 21.30 -25.49 29.03
CA PHE A 40 19.90 -25.30 28.70
C PHE A 40 19.08 -26.49 29.16
N GLU A 41 17.83 -26.28 29.55
CA GLU A 41 16.87 -27.34 29.86
C GLU A 41 15.78 -27.36 28.80
N ILE A 42 15.45 -28.55 28.27
CA ILE A 42 14.43 -28.75 27.24
C ILE A 42 13.47 -29.87 27.63
N ASP A 43 12.23 -29.79 27.12
CA ASP A 43 11.22 -30.84 27.25
C ASP A 43 11.24 -31.74 25.99
N PRO A 44 11.75 -32.99 26.06
CA PRO A 44 11.92 -33.83 24.87
C PRO A 44 10.60 -34.31 24.24
N ASN A 45 9.45 -34.03 24.86
CA ASN A 45 8.12 -34.44 24.39
C ASN A 45 7.53 -33.53 23.30
N GLN A 46 8.21 -32.42 22.98
CA GLN A 46 7.88 -31.46 21.93
C GLN A 46 9.14 -31.09 21.10
N ASP A 47 8.96 -30.32 20.05
CA ASP A 47 10.09 -29.76 19.31
C ASP A 47 10.69 -28.58 20.09
N ASN A 48 12.02 -28.53 20.20
CA ASN A 48 12.72 -27.49 20.95
C ASN A 48 13.76 -26.80 20.08
N VAL A 49 14.06 -25.54 20.42
CA VAL A 49 15.16 -24.76 19.85
C VAL A 49 16.00 -24.20 20.98
N VAL A 50 17.31 -24.42 20.89
CA VAL A 50 18.33 -23.87 21.80
C VAL A 50 19.17 -22.90 21.00
N GLU A 51 19.30 -21.66 21.48
CA GLU A 51 20.14 -20.63 20.87
C GLU A 51 21.28 -20.28 21.82
N GLY A 52 22.52 -20.45 21.36
CA GLY A 52 23.72 -20.08 22.07
C GLY A 52 23.99 -18.58 22.01
N ASN A 53 24.71 -18.05 23.00
CA ASN A 53 25.06 -16.64 23.09
C ASN A 53 25.83 -16.11 21.87
N ASN A 54 26.56 -16.97 21.16
CA ASN A 54 27.31 -16.58 19.95
C ASN A 54 26.56 -16.89 18.65
N GLY A 55 25.26 -17.25 18.74
CA GLY A 55 24.35 -17.42 17.61
C GLY A 55 24.27 -18.84 17.04
N THR A 56 24.89 -19.85 17.67
CA THR A 56 24.67 -21.26 17.29
C THR A 56 23.22 -21.65 17.64
N THR A 57 22.48 -22.16 16.67
CA THR A 57 21.11 -22.65 16.88
C THR A 57 21.09 -24.17 16.80
N ILE A 58 20.48 -24.82 17.79
CA ILE A 58 20.29 -26.27 17.85
C ILE A 58 18.79 -26.56 17.89
N VAL A 59 18.29 -27.20 16.84
CA VAL A 59 16.91 -27.67 16.78
C VAL A 59 16.87 -29.13 17.18
N CYS A 60 16.09 -29.42 18.22
CA CYS A 60 15.90 -30.72 18.82
C CYS A 60 14.47 -31.20 18.58
N PRO A 61 14.20 -32.00 17.52
CA PRO A 61 12.87 -32.55 17.29
C PRO A 61 12.41 -33.43 18.45
N LYS A 62 11.10 -33.58 18.63
CA LYS A 62 10.52 -34.51 19.60
C LYS A 62 11.13 -35.92 19.47
N GLY A 63 11.66 -36.46 20.57
CA GLY A 63 12.26 -37.80 20.61
C GLY A 63 13.65 -37.90 19.95
N CYS A 64 14.38 -36.79 19.87
CA CYS A 64 15.74 -36.76 19.30
C CYS A 64 16.83 -37.36 20.22
N PHE A 65 16.52 -37.65 21.49
CA PHE A 65 17.45 -38.27 22.44
C PHE A 65 17.00 -39.65 22.89
N LEU A 66 17.96 -40.58 22.99
CA LEU A 66 17.79 -41.95 23.47
C LEU A 66 18.60 -42.18 24.75
N ASN A 67 18.04 -42.97 25.66
CA ASN A 67 18.75 -43.46 26.85
C ASN A 67 19.70 -44.64 26.51
N SER A 68 20.36 -45.23 27.52
CA SER A 68 21.25 -46.39 27.35
C SER A 68 20.54 -47.62 26.79
N ASN A 69 19.24 -47.76 27.02
CA ASN A 69 18.41 -48.87 26.52
C ASN A 69 17.94 -48.64 25.08
N GLY A 70 18.23 -47.48 24.48
CA GLY A 70 17.78 -47.11 23.14
C GLY A 70 16.33 -46.58 23.09
N GLU A 71 15.73 -46.23 24.22
CA GLU A 71 14.36 -45.72 24.32
C GLU A 71 14.34 -44.18 24.29
N GLU A 72 13.27 -43.59 23.72
CA GLU A 72 13.09 -42.13 23.71
C GLU A 72 12.94 -41.59 25.13
N VAL A 73 13.74 -40.57 25.47
CA VAL A 73 13.71 -39.92 26.78
C VAL A 73 12.45 -39.06 26.90
N THR A 74 11.78 -39.13 28.05
CA THR A 74 10.57 -38.32 28.33
C THR A 74 10.78 -37.31 29.46
N GLU A 75 11.81 -37.49 30.29
CA GLU A 75 12.21 -36.54 31.33
C GLU A 75 13.03 -35.37 30.77
N ASN A 76 13.07 -34.24 31.49
CA ASN A 76 13.83 -33.05 31.09
C ASN A 76 15.27 -33.39 30.69
N VAL A 77 15.71 -32.83 29.56
CA VAL A 77 17.06 -33.00 29.03
C VAL A 77 17.85 -31.72 29.26
N LYS A 78 19.06 -31.87 29.79
CA LYS A 78 20.03 -30.79 29.93
C LYS A 78 21.00 -30.82 28.75
N ILE A 79 21.03 -29.74 27.99
CA ILE A 79 21.96 -29.51 26.87
C ILE A 79 23.13 -28.65 27.34
N GLU A 80 24.35 -29.13 27.11
CA GLU A 80 25.58 -28.38 27.32
C GLU A 80 26.17 -27.96 25.96
N LEU A 81 26.40 -26.66 25.77
CA LEU A 81 26.93 -26.08 24.53
C LEU A 81 28.13 -25.18 24.83
N ALA A 82 29.25 -25.35 24.13
CA ALA A 82 30.34 -24.38 24.12
C ALA A 82 30.68 -23.96 22.68
N GLU A 83 30.89 -22.66 22.44
CA GLU A 83 30.98 -22.07 21.10
C GLU A 83 32.32 -21.38 20.86
N ALA A 84 33.23 -22.04 20.14
CA ALA A 84 34.51 -21.46 19.72
C ALA A 84 34.42 -20.98 18.26
N LEU A 85 33.78 -19.82 18.07
CA LEU A 85 33.55 -19.23 16.75
C LEU A 85 34.57 -18.15 16.38
N SER A 86 35.29 -17.61 17.37
CA SER A 86 36.39 -16.67 17.16
C SER A 86 37.75 -17.36 17.18
N LEU A 87 38.75 -16.77 16.51
CA LEU A 87 40.13 -17.27 16.54
C LEU A 87 40.68 -17.32 17.98
N GLN A 88 40.33 -16.32 18.81
CA GLN A 88 40.74 -16.27 20.21
C GLN A 88 40.20 -17.47 21.00
N ASP A 89 38.91 -17.78 20.85
CA ASP A 89 38.28 -18.91 21.53
C ASP A 89 38.88 -20.25 21.11
N MET A 90 39.18 -20.41 19.81
CA MET A 90 39.82 -21.61 19.28
C MET A 90 41.22 -21.80 19.88
N ILE A 91 42.03 -20.73 19.96
CA ILE A 91 43.39 -20.78 20.53
C ILE A 91 43.34 -21.09 22.02
N LEU A 92 42.50 -20.38 22.78
CA LEU A 92 42.37 -20.59 24.23
C LEU A 92 41.84 -21.98 24.58
N SER A 93 41.11 -22.60 23.66
CA SER A 93 40.58 -23.96 23.78
C SER A 93 41.48 -25.04 23.19
N ASN A 94 42.66 -24.70 22.65
CA ASN A 94 43.54 -25.60 21.90
C ASN A 94 42.82 -26.41 20.81
N LEU A 95 41.90 -25.75 20.08
CA LEU A 95 41.17 -26.37 18.99
C LEU A 95 41.93 -26.13 17.68
N THR A 96 42.63 -27.16 17.22
CA THR A 96 43.43 -27.12 15.98
C THR A 96 42.60 -27.52 14.77
N THR A 97 42.88 -26.97 13.59
CA THR A 97 42.22 -27.34 12.34
C THR A 97 42.95 -28.47 11.62
N THR A 98 43.04 -29.63 12.26
CA THR A 98 43.77 -30.80 11.71
C THR A 98 42.91 -32.05 11.67
N SER A 99 42.99 -32.78 10.56
CA SER A 99 42.37 -34.09 10.35
C SER A 99 43.43 -35.08 9.90
N ASP A 100 43.84 -35.97 10.79
CA ASP A 100 44.88 -37.00 10.55
C ASP A 100 46.16 -36.41 9.93
N GLY A 101 46.62 -35.29 10.49
CA GLY A 101 47.82 -34.57 10.05
C GLY A 101 47.63 -33.66 8.84
N LYS A 102 46.42 -33.57 8.27
CA LYS A 102 46.10 -32.66 7.14
C LYS A 102 45.39 -31.40 7.63
N PRO A 103 45.68 -30.23 7.03
CA PRO A 103 45.03 -28.98 7.42
C PRO A 103 43.56 -28.96 6.98
N LEU A 104 42.71 -28.33 7.81
CA LEU A 104 41.31 -28.01 7.53
C LEU A 104 41.11 -26.49 7.45
N GLU A 105 40.12 -26.07 6.67
CA GLU A 105 39.55 -24.73 6.75
C GLU A 105 38.38 -24.75 7.75
N THR A 106 38.31 -23.76 8.66
CA THR A 106 37.27 -23.67 9.70
C THR A 106 36.36 -22.46 9.49
N ASP A 107 35.08 -22.64 9.82
CA ASP A 107 34.07 -21.58 9.96
C ASP A 107 33.42 -21.63 11.36
N GLY A 108 34.12 -22.19 12.35
CA GLY A 108 33.64 -22.33 13.72
C GLY A 108 33.69 -23.76 14.26
N MET A 109 33.79 -23.89 15.58
CA MET A 109 33.82 -25.16 16.29
C MET A 109 32.94 -25.10 17.52
N ILE A 110 32.21 -26.17 17.81
CA ILE A 110 31.36 -26.26 19.00
C ILE A 110 31.59 -27.57 19.74
N TYR A 111 31.29 -27.56 21.04
CA TYR A 111 31.08 -28.76 21.85
C TYR A 111 29.59 -28.85 22.19
N LEU A 112 29.02 -30.04 22.03
CA LEU A 112 27.61 -30.32 22.34
C LEU A 112 27.50 -31.62 23.13
N ASN A 113 26.82 -31.57 24.27
CA ASN A 113 26.46 -32.75 25.05
C ASN A 113 25.01 -32.67 25.55
N ALA A 114 24.41 -33.84 25.82
CA ALA A 114 23.04 -33.96 26.34
C ALA A 114 22.97 -35.02 27.44
N THR A 115 22.36 -34.66 28.57
CA THR A 115 22.16 -35.57 29.72
C THR A 115 20.74 -35.49 30.24
N SER A 116 20.23 -36.56 30.84
CA SER A 116 18.97 -36.54 31.61
C SER A 116 19.22 -37.16 32.99
N ASN A 117 18.84 -36.45 34.05
CA ASN A 117 19.11 -36.85 35.44
C ASN A 117 20.59 -37.23 35.70
N GLY A 118 21.51 -36.52 35.04
CA GLY A 118 22.96 -36.77 35.13
C GLY A 118 23.49 -37.97 34.33
N LYS A 119 22.62 -38.68 33.58
CA LYS A 119 23.02 -39.80 32.72
C LYS A 119 23.21 -39.35 31.27
N GLN A 120 24.26 -39.87 30.62
CA GLN A 120 24.58 -39.60 29.22
C GLN A 120 23.46 -40.05 28.26
N LEU A 121 23.17 -39.22 27.26
CA LEU A 121 22.21 -39.55 26.20
C LEU A 121 22.91 -39.72 24.85
N LYS A 122 22.20 -40.35 23.92
CA LYS A 122 22.61 -40.52 22.52
C LYS A 122 21.62 -39.84 21.58
N ILE A 123 22.11 -39.23 20.50
CA ILE A 123 21.23 -38.66 19.45
C ILE A 123 20.59 -39.80 18.65
N ASN A 124 19.26 -39.74 18.51
CA ASN A 124 18.46 -40.66 17.72
C ASN A 124 18.78 -40.47 16.22
N LYS A 125 19.36 -41.48 15.57
CA LYS A 125 19.69 -41.42 14.13
C LYS A 125 18.47 -41.24 13.22
N ALA A 126 17.29 -41.69 13.65
CA ALA A 126 16.04 -41.52 12.90
C ALA A 126 15.45 -40.10 13.05
N LYS A 127 15.81 -39.41 14.14
CA LYS A 127 15.35 -38.05 14.49
C LYS A 127 16.57 -37.21 14.94
N PRO A 128 17.51 -36.91 14.03
CA PRO A 128 18.74 -36.23 14.41
C PRO A 128 18.47 -34.79 14.86
N VAL A 129 19.32 -34.28 15.75
CA VAL A 129 19.39 -32.84 16.02
C VAL A 129 19.92 -32.11 14.79
N TYR A 130 19.42 -30.90 14.58
CA TYR A 130 19.89 -30.00 13.52
C TYR A 130 20.66 -28.84 14.16
N ILE A 131 21.79 -28.47 13.56
CA ILE A 131 22.73 -27.49 14.13
C ILE A 131 23.06 -26.46 13.06
N GLU A 132 22.91 -25.19 13.40
CA GLU A 132 23.33 -24.04 12.62
C GLU A 132 24.45 -23.32 13.36
N ILE A 133 25.56 -23.07 12.65
CA ILE A 133 26.69 -22.29 13.17
C ILE A 133 26.75 -21.01 12.35
N PRO A 134 26.77 -19.82 12.98
CA PRO A 134 26.81 -18.56 12.25
C PRO A 134 28.16 -18.39 11.54
N THR A 135 28.12 -17.99 10.28
CA THR A 135 29.30 -17.70 9.46
C THR A 135 29.08 -16.40 8.67
N PRO A 136 30.11 -15.55 8.50
CA PRO A 136 30.00 -14.35 7.66
C PRO A 136 29.66 -14.66 6.20
N ALA A 137 30.10 -15.82 5.68
CA ALA A 137 29.83 -16.27 4.32
C ALA A 137 29.94 -17.79 4.23
N ARG A 138 28.95 -18.45 3.62
CA ARG A 138 29.01 -19.90 3.34
C ARG A 138 30.04 -20.18 2.25
N LYS A 139 31.03 -21.02 2.56
CA LYS A 139 32.03 -21.49 1.59
C LYS A 139 31.59 -22.83 0.95
N PRO A 140 31.91 -23.06 -0.33
CA PRO A 140 31.62 -24.33 -0.98
C PRO A 140 32.41 -25.48 -0.32
N ASP A 141 31.89 -26.71 -0.43
CA ASP A 141 32.54 -27.95 -0.01
C ASP A 141 32.89 -28.11 1.49
N MET A 142 32.39 -27.24 2.36
CA MET A 142 32.50 -27.39 3.82
C MET A 142 31.84 -28.69 4.31
N LYS A 143 32.47 -29.33 5.30
CA LYS A 143 32.03 -30.60 5.91
C LYS A 143 32.01 -30.47 7.42
N ALA A 144 31.10 -31.22 8.07
CA ALA A 144 31.09 -31.36 9.52
C ALA A 144 32.04 -32.49 9.92
N TYR A 145 32.85 -32.29 10.96
CA TYR A 145 33.79 -33.28 11.45
C TYR A 145 33.49 -33.61 12.92
N LYS A 146 33.81 -34.84 13.33
CA LYS A 146 33.75 -35.29 14.72
C LYS A 146 35.08 -34.97 15.42
N GLY A 147 35.02 -34.26 16.54
CA GLY A 147 36.21 -33.99 17.35
C GLY A 147 36.56 -35.18 18.26
N VAL A 148 37.85 -35.49 18.35
CA VAL A 148 38.43 -36.42 19.32
C VAL A 148 39.53 -35.68 20.06
N ARG A 149 39.40 -35.60 21.39
CA ARG A 149 40.35 -34.92 22.26
C ARG A 149 40.99 -35.92 23.20
N ASP A 150 42.33 -35.96 23.23
CA ASP A 150 43.08 -36.85 24.12
C ASP A 150 43.26 -36.27 25.53
N GLU A 151 43.85 -37.06 26.43
CA GLU A 151 44.07 -36.65 27.83
C GLU A 151 44.99 -35.44 27.97
N ASN A 152 45.85 -35.17 26.98
CA ASN A 152 46.78 -34.04 26.95
C ASN A 152 46.16 -32.79 26.28
N GLY A 153 44.88 -32.85 25.91
CA GLY A 153 44.16 -31.76 25.26
C GLY A 153 44.43 -31.61 23.76
N ASN A 154 45.07 -32.58 23.11
CA ASN A 154 45.28 -32.55 21.66
C ASN A 154 43.96 -32.87 20.93
N MET A 155 43.59 -32.02 19.97
CA MET A 155 42.38 -32.18 19.16
C MET A 155 42.70 -32.78 17.79
N ASN A 156 41.90 -33.75 17.35
CA ASN A 156 41.87 -34.25 15.97
C ASN A 156 40.42 -34.33 15.46
N TRP A 157 40.20 -33.90 14.22
CA TRP A 157 38.87 -33.90 13.59
C TRP A 157 38.77 -35.03 12.58
N ILE A 158 37.84 -35.96 12.77
CA ILE A 158 37.71 -37.18 11.97
C ILE A 158 36.31 -37.32 11.38
N GLU A 159 36.10 -38.35 10.56
CA GLU A 159 34.79 -38.75 10.01
C GLU A 159 34.03 -37.59 9.30
N PRO A 160 34.58 -37.00 8.22
CA PRO A 160 33.94 -35.89 7.52
C PRO A 160 32.56 -36.27 6.98
N LYS A 161 31.54 -35.55 7.42
CA LYS A 161 30.16 -35.67 6.95
C LYS A 161 29.81 -34.47 6.07
N LYS A 162 29.24 -34.75 4.89
CA LYS A 162 28.69 -33.70 4.02
C LYS A 162 27.60 -32.95 4.78
N ILE A 163 27.69 -31.62 4.81
CA ILE A 163 26.67 -30.78 5.41
C ILE A 163 25.50 -30.70 4.43
N GLU A 164 24.30 -31.02 4.92
CA GLU A 164 23.08 -30.90 4.13
C GLU A 164 22.69 -29.42 4.04
N GLN A 165 22.49 -28.91 2.83
CA GLN A 165 22.13 -27.51 2.59
C GLN A 165 20.62 -27.31 2.58
N PHE A 166 19.90 -28.03 3.45
CA PHE A 166 18.45 -27.91 3.55
C PHE A 166 18.06 -26.49 3.91
N LEU A 167 16.98 -26.02 3.29
CA LEU A 167 16.37 -24.76 3.69
C LEU A 167 15.60 -24.97 4.99
N ILE A 168 15.67 -23.96 5.86
CA ILE A 168 14.91 -23.93 7.10
C ILE A 168 13.68 -23.06 6.89
N PRO A 169 12.47 -23.62 7.06
CA PRO A 169 11.28 -22.81 6.98
C PRO A 169 11.16 -21.87 8.20
N VAL A 170 10.86 -20.61 7.93
CA VAL A 170 10.49 -19.57 8.89
C VAL A 170 8.97 -19.36 8.82
N ASP A 171 8.35 -18.84 9.88
CA ASP A 171 6.96 -18.39 9.81
C ASP A 171 6.82 -17.32 8.71
N LEU A 172 5.85 -17.53 7.80
CA LEU A 172 5.57 -16.60 6.69
C LEU A 172 5.28 -15.17 7.15
N ASP A 173 4.75 -14.98 8.37
CA ASP A 173 4.45 -13.66 8.91
C ASP A 173 5.71 -12.88 9.33
N LEU A 174 6.87 -13.54 9.43
CA LEU A 174 8.18 -12.93 9.74
C LEU A 174 9.01 -12.58 8.50
N LEU A 175 8.50 -12.88 7.30
CA LEU A 175 9.17 -12.68 6.02
C LEU A 175 8.58 -11.47 5.29
N ASP A 176 9.43 -10.71 4.61
CA ASP A 176 9.06 -9.57 3.79
C ASP A 176 8.70 -9.99 2.36
N PHE A 177 7.39 -10.04 2.12
CA PHE A 177 6.81 -10.31 0.81
C PHE A 177 6.41 -9.04 0.05
N LEU A 178 6.94 -7.88 0.44
CA LEU A 178 6.64 -6.60 -0.19
C LEU A 178 7.85 -6.07 -0.97
N PRO A 179 7.61 -5.28 -2.04
CA PRO A 179 8.67 -4.57 -2.73
C PRO A 179 9.37 -3.58 -1.79
N GLU A 180 10.67 -3.41 -2.02
CA GLU A 180 11.51 -2.43 -1.32
C GLU A 180 10.84 -1.03 -1.29
N GLY A 181 10.71 -0.46 -0.09
CA GLY A 181 10.11 0.86 0.12
C GLY A 181 8.58 0.90 0.24
N PHE A 182 7.87 -0.20 -0.01
CA PHE A 182 6.40 -0.23 0.03
C PHE A 182 5.84 0.10 1.43
N GLN A 183 6.35 -0.56 2.48
CA GLN A 183 5.91 -0.30 3.86
C GLN A 183 6.17 1.15 4.28
N ALA A 184 7.34 1.70 3.94
CA ALA A 184 7.70 3.08 4.26
C ALA A 184 6.76 4.09 3.59
N GLU A 185 6.29 3.83 2.37
CA GLU A 185 5.30 4.69 1.70
C GLU A 185 3.91 4.57 2.35
N VAL A 186 3.53 3.37 2.81
CA VAL A 186 2.29 3.20 3.60
C VAL A 186 2.37 4.01 4.89
N ASP A 187 3.50 4.00 5.60
CA ASP A 187 3.69 4.77 6.84
C ASP A 187 3.55 6.28 6.61
N LYS A 188 4.14 6.80 5.53
CA LYS A 188 4.01 8.22 5.13
C LYS A 188 2.57 8.61 4.78
N GLY A 189 1.75 7.65 4.35
CA GLY A 189 0.35 7.85 4.00
C GLY A 189 -0.61 7.93 5.20
N MET A 190 -0.11 7.76 6.43
CA MET A 190 -0.95 7.80 7.64
C MET A 190 -1.21 9.24 8.12
N PRO A 191 -2.40 9.52 8.69
CA PRO A 191 -3.52 8.62 8.89
C PRO A 191 -4.29 8.33 7.58
N TYR A 192 -4.77 7.10 7.44
CA TYR A 192 -5.54 6.65 6.28
C TYR A 192 -6.89 6.07 6.72
N LYS A 193 -7.99 6.74 6.35
CA LYS A 193 -9.35 6.40 6.82
C LYS A 193 -9.40 6.32 8.35
N SER A 194 -9.81 5.18 8.90
CA SER A 194 -9.87 4.95 10.34
C SER A 194 -8.51 4.57 10.97
N TYR A 195 -7.47 4.36 10.16
CA TYR A 195 -6.17 3.93 10.63
C TYR A 195 -5.30 5.14 10.97
N LYS A 196 -4.83 5.19 12.22
CA LYS A 196 -3.89 6.24 12.70
C LYS A 196 -2.44 5.92 12.38
N VAL A 197 -2.11 4.63 12.37
CA VAL A 197 -0.80 4.06 12.06
C VAL A 197 -0.99 2.88 11.12
N SER A 198 0.05 2.52 10.39
CA SER A 198 0.03 1.34 9.54
C SER A 198 -0.02 0.06 10.40
N THR A 199 -0.59 -1.00 9.83
CA THR A 199 -0.60 -2.35 10.43
C THR A 199 -0.32 -3.34 9.32
N GLN A 200 0.21 -4.52 9.64
CA GLN A 200 0.49 -5.54 8.63
C GLN A 200 -0.75 -5.88 7.79
N SER A 201 -1.92 -6.03 8.42
CA SER A 201 -3.17 -6.31 7.73
C SER A 201 -3.58 -5.18 6.77
N LEU A 202 -3.34 -3.92 7.14
CA LEU A 202 -3.61 -2.78 6.26
C LEU A 202 -2.64 -2.75 5.09
N THR A 203 -1.33 -2.88 5.36
CA THR A 203 -0.29 -2.90 4.34
C THR A 203 -0.54 -4.01 3.32
N ASP A 204 -0.80 -5.24 3.79
CA ASP A 204 -1.13 -6.38 2.94
C ASP A 204 -2.39 -6.10 2.12
N SER A 205 -3.46 -5.58 2.74
CA SER A 205 -4.70 -5.26 2.04
C SER A 205 -4.51 -4.18 0.96
N LEU A 206 -3.72 -3.14 1.24
CA LEU A 206 -3.37 -2.10 0.29
C LEU A 206 -2.59 -2.71 -0.87
N TYR A 207 -1.52 -3.46 -0.59
CA TYR A 207 -0.70 -4.12 -1.59
C TYR A 207 -1.51 -5.05 -2.50
N TYR A 208 -2.33 -5.93 -1.93
CA TYR A 208 -3.14 -6.88 -2.70
C TYR A 208 -4.19 -6.19 -3.57
N SER A 209 -4.72 -5.05 -3.14
CA SER A 209 -5.68 -4.29 -3.95
C SER A 209 -5.07 -3.76 -5.25
N LEU A 210 -3.74 -3.57 -5.28
CA LEU A 210 -3.03 -3.05 -6.46
C LEU A 210 -3.00 -4.04 -7.64
N SER A 211 -3.36 -5.30 -7.41
CA SER A 211 -3.57 -6.28 -8.49
C SER A 211 -4.70 -5.87 -9.44
N VAL A 212 -5.66 -5.08 -8.95
CA VAL A 212 -6.85 -4.68 -9.72
C VAL A 212 -7.07 -3.17 -9.75
N SER A 213 -6.33 -2.39 -8.95
CA SER A 213 -6.58 -0.95 -8.75
C SER A 213 -5.28 -0.15 -8.78
N ASP A 214 -5.35 1.07 -9.31
CA ASP A 214 -4.28 2.07 -9.24
C ASP A 214 -4.77 3.40 -8.65
N GLY A 215 -5.99 3.41 -8.11
CA GLY A 215 -6.61 4.58 -7.49
C GLY A 215 -7.32 5.52 -8.47
N ARG A 216 -7.22 5.34 -9.79
CA ARG A 216 -7.89 6.22 -10.77
C ARG A 216 -9.41 6.16 -10.68
N GLU A 217 -9.98 5.03 -10.27
CA GLU A 217 -11.43 4.87 -10.12
C GLU A 217 -12.05 5.82 -9.07
N LEU A 218 -11.27 6.27 -8.09
CA LEU A 218 -11.76 7.12 -7.00
C LEU A 218 -12.15 8.52 -7.46
N ILE A 219 -11.56 8.98 -8.57
CA ILE A 219 -11.76 10.32 -9.12
C ILE A 219 -12.59 10.32 -10.41
N LYS A 220 -13.11 9.15 -10.82
CA LYS A 220 -13.96 9.05 -12.02
C LYS A 220 -15.36 9.60 -11.74
N GLY A 221 -15.86 10.42 -12.65
CA GLY A 221 -17.26 10.88 -12.66
C GLY A 221 -17.57 11.99 -11.64
N PHE A 222 -16.58 12.77 -11.22
CA PHE A 222 -16.82 13.98 -10.44
C PHE A 222 -17.68 14.98 -11.21
N GLU A 223 -18.59 15.62 -10.49
CA GLU A 223 -19.43 16.69 -11.01
C GLU A 223 -18.83 18.05 -10.62
N LYS A 224 -19.05 19.07 -11.45
CA LYS A 224 -18.63 20.43 -11.13
C LYS A 224 -19.45 20.98 -9.96
N THR A 225 -18.89 21.94 -9.24
CA THR A 225 -19.52 22.53 -8.05
C THR A 225 -19.61 24.06 -8.11
N ASP A 226 -19.16 24.68 -9.21
CA ASP A 226 -18.96 26.11 -9.40
C ASP A 226 -19.83 26.73 -10.51
N TYR A 227 -20.98 26.12 -10.84
CA TYR A 227 -21.88 26.58 -11.91
C TYR A 227 -22.35 28.02 -11.76
N ASN A 228 -22.42 28.75 -12.87
CA ASN A 228 -22.99 30.09 -12.96
C ASN A 228 -23.87 30.23 -14.21
N GLU A 229 -24.62 31.33 -14.36
CA GLU A 229 -25.49 31.53 -15.51
C GLU A 229 -24.70 31.68 -16.83
N PRO A 230 -25.01 30.88 -17.88
CA PRO A 230 -24.16 30.75 -19.05
C PRO A 230 -24.48 31.70 -20.20
N LEU A 231 -25.39 32.67 -20.06
CA LEU A 231 -25.81 33.60 -21.13
C LEU A 231 -24.67 34.15 -22.02
N TYR A 232 -23.51 34.39 -21.43
CA TYR A 232 -22.33 34.99 -22.08
C TYR A 232 -21.34 33.97 -22.65
N ASN A 233 -21.54 32.70 -22.35
CA ASN A 233 -20.77 31.64 -22.95
C ASN A 233 -21.11 31.57 -24.44
N LEU A 234 -20.10 31.74 -25.30
CA LEU A 234 -20.22 31.67 -26.75
C LEU A 234 -20.73 30.31 -27.25
N LYS A 235 -20.57 29.25 -26.44
CA LYS A 235 -21.10 27.91 -26.70
C LYS A 235 -22.48 27.65 -26.09
N SER A 236 -23.07 28.65 -25.43
CA SER A 236 -24.37 28.48 -24.80
C SER A 236 -25.43 28.12 -25.84
N LYS A 237 -26.16 27.05 -25.56
CA LYS A 237 -27.19 26.52 -26.45
C LYS A 237 -28.41 26.14 -25.65
N VAL A 238 -29.56 26.67 -26.05
CA VAL A 238 -30.85 26.29 -25.46
C VAL A 238 -31.49 25.23 -26.34
N VAL A 239 -31.72 24.04 -25.78
CA VAL A 239 -32.43 22.93 -26.42
C VAL A 239 -33.62 22.56 -25.55
N ASN A 240 -34.81 22.45 -26.15
CA ASN A 240 -36.06 22.12 -25.44
C ASN A 240 -36.32 23.02 -24.21
N GLY A 241 -35.98 24.31 -24.33
CA GLY A 241 -36.20 25.29 -23.28
C GLY A 241 -35.31 25.13 -22.04
N LYS A 242 -34.14 24.48 -22.16
CA LYS A 242 -33.07 24.43 -21.14
C LYS A 242 -31.69 24.58 -21.79
N TYR A 243 -30.71 25.09 -21.03
CA TYR A 243 -29.31 25.08 -21.48
C TYR A 243 -28.76 23.64 -21.57
N THR A 244 -27.91 23.40 -22.57
CA THR A 244 -27.12 22.17 -22.68
C THR A 244 -26.04 22.10 -21.60
N GLU A 245 -25.48 20.91 -21.36
CA GLU A 245 -24.29 20.73 -20.51
C GLU A 245 -23.15 21.66 -20.93
N GLU A 246 -22.84 21.66 -22.22
CA GLU A 246 -21.79 22.48 -22.86
C GLU A 246 -21.95 23.98 -22.58
N SER A 247 -23.18 24.45 -22.32
CA SER A 247 -23.42 25.85 -21.97
C SER A 247 -22.73 26.22 -20.65
N TYR A 248 -22.53 25.26 -19.75
CA TYR A 248 -21.84 25.43 -18.48
C TYR A 248 -20.37 24.97 -18.55
N GLU A 249 -19.88 24.60 -19.73
CA GLU A 249 -18.49 24.21 -19.97
C GLU A 249 -17.66 25.40 -20.48
N SER A 250 -16.41 25.50 -20.03
CA SER A 250 -15.46 26.53 -20.44
C SER A 250 -14.48 25.97 -21.45
N GLU A 251 -14.27 26.64 -22.59
CA GLU A 251 -13.08 26.44 -23.43
C GLU A 251 -12.23 27.71 -23.42
N GLY A 252 -11.18 27.70 -22.61
CA GLY A 252 -10.11 28.68 -22.59
C GLY A 252 -8.81 27.97 -22.20
N PRO A 253 -7.62 28.59 -22.37
CA PRO A 253 -6.34 27.93 -22.11
C PRO A 253 -6.33 27.32 -20.71
N LYS A 254 -5.62 26.18 -20.55
CA LYS A 254 -5.51 25.44 -19.28
C LYS A 254 -5.48 26.44 -18.12
N PRO A 255 -6.36 26.29 -17.11
CA PRO A 255 -6.53 27.28 -16.05
C PRO A 255 -5.17 27.65 -15.43
N VAL A 256 -4.98 28.95 -15.14
CA VAL A 256 -3.88 29.39 -14.27
C VAL A 256 -3.99 28.60 -12.97
N PRO A 257 -2.91 27.95 -12.50
CA PRO A 257 -2.96 27.13 -11.30
C PRO A 257 -3.58 27.92 -10.16
N SER A 258 -4.73 27.45 -9.67
CA SER A 258 -5.05 27.67 -8.27
C SER A 258 -3.84 27.20 -7.46
N PRO A 259 -3.49 27.80 -6.31
CA PRO A 259 -2.57 27.15 -5.36
C PRO A 259 -3.04 25.75 -4.92
N PHE A 260 -4.23 25.31 -5.37
CA PHE A 260 -4.79 23.96 -5.23
C PHE A 260 -4.96 23.19 -6.56
N GLN A 261 -4.40 23.62 -7.69
CA GLN A 261 -4.40 22.81 -8.92
C GLN A 261 -3.18 21.89 -8.95
N VAL A 262 -3.46 20.59 -8.93
CA VAL A 262 -2.50 19.53 -9.25
C VAL A 262 -2.31 19.56 -10.77
N GLU A 263 -1.07 19.72 -11.21
CA GLU A 263 -0.67 19.62 -12.62
C GLU A 263 -1.09 18.28 -13.23
N ASP A 264 -1.59 18.39 -14.46
CA ASP A 264 -1.84 17.37 -15.49
C ASP A 264 -2.86 16.25 -15.22
N THR A 265 -4.07 16.51 -15.74
CA THR A 265 -4.93 15.50 -16.36
C THR A 265 -4.20 14.84 -17.54
N LEU A 266 -3.49 13.75 -17.27
CA LEU A 266 -3.15 12.76 -18.29
C LEU A 266 -4.45 12.19 -18.91
N PRO A 267 -4.50 11.94 -20.23
CA PRO A 267 -5.69 11.42 -20.87
C PRO A 267 -6.14 10.12 -20.21
N LEU A 268 -7.46 9.98 -20.02
CA LEU A 268 -8.13 8.76 -19.61
C LEU A 268 -7.92 7.68 -20.68
N VAL A 269 -6.78 6.99 -20.62
CA VAL A 269 -6.60 5.74 -21.36
C VAL A 269 -7.33 4.66 -20.55
N ASP A 270 -8.46 4.21 -21.09
CA ASP A 270 -9.38 3.23 -20.49
C ASP A 270 -8.84 1.79 -20.57
N SER A 271 -7.54 1.61 -20.79
CA SER A 271 -6.87 0.32 -20.68
C SER A 271 -5.99 0.29 -19.44
N VAL A 272 -6.26 -0.67 -18.55
CA VAL A 272 -5.20 -1.21 -17.70
C VAL A 272 -4.13 -1.69 -18.67
N PHE A 273 -2.96 -1.06 -18.66
CA PHE A 273 -1.83 -1.48 -19.47
C PHE A 273 -1.56 -2.95 -19.15
N VAL A 274 -1.81 -3.85 -20.10
CA VAL A 274 -1.53 -5.29 -19.98
C VAL A 274 -0.05 -5.51 -20.32
N GLY A 275 0.83 -4.81 -19.61
CA GLY A 275 2.27 -5.03 -19.62
C GLY A 275 2.69 -5.64 -18.29
N ASN A 276 3.73 -6.47 -18.29
CA ASN A 276 4.37 -6.97 -17.06
C ASN A 276 5.08 -5.79 -16.37
N CYS A 277 4.30 -5.11 -15.54
CA CYS A 277 4.60 -3.80 -14.96
C CYS A 277 5.21 -3.90 -13.56
N GLY A 278 5.07 -5.08 -12.95
CA GLY A 278 5.51 -5.46 -11.61
C GLY A 278 5.15 -6.92 -11.36
N ILE A 279 5.42 -7.40 -10.16
CA ILE A 279 4.91 -8.70 -9.71
C ILE A 279 3.47 -8.50 -9.24
N ASP A 280 2.56 -9.29 -9.80
CA ASP A 280 1.14 -9.22 -9.48
C ASP A 280 0.90 -9.52 -7.99
N PRO A 281 0.40 -8.54 -7.20
CA PRO A 281 0.18 -8.71 -5.77
C PRO A 281 -0.76 -9.87 -5.42
N ALA A 282 -1.63 -10.31 -6.35
CA ALA A 282 -2.47 -11.48 -6.14
C ALA A 282 -1.65 -12.78 -6.03
N ILE A 283 -0.50 -12.88 -6.73
CA ILE A 283 0.41 -14.02 -6.60
C ILE A 283 0.97 -14.06 -5.18
N ILE A 284 1.44 -12.91 -4.68
CA ILE A 284 1.96 -12.76 -3.32
C ILE A 284 0.93 -13.16 -2.28
N LYS A 285 -0.33 -12.69 -2.43
CA LYS A 285 -1.43 -13.08 -1.54
C LYS A 285 -1.66 -14.58 -1.47
N VAL A 286 -1.50 -15.31 -2.58
CA VAL A 286 -1.65 -16.77 -2.62
C VAL A 286 -0.50 -17.46 -1.90
N ILE A 287 0.74 -17.05 -2.17
CA ILE A 287 1.93 -17.72 -1.64
C ILE A 287 2.24 -17.37 -0.18
N LYS A 288 1.71 -16.25 0.34
CA LYS A 288 1.73 -15.93 1.78
C LYS A 288 0.70 -16.75 2.58
N SER A 289 -0.09 -17.62 1.95
CA SER A 289 -1.04 -18.47 2.68
C SER A 289 -0.31 -19.56 3.48
N LYS A 290 -0.88 -19.95 4.63
CA LYS A 290 -0.39 -21.06 5.49
C LYS A 290 -0.20 -22.39 4.75
N LYS A 291 -0.74 -22.55 3.54
CA LYS A 291 -0.52 -23.73 2.70
C LYS A 291 0.91 -23.83 2.17
N TYR A 292 1.62 -22.71 2.07
CA TYR A 292 3.03 -22.65 1.70
C TYR A 292 3.96 -22.64 2.92
N GLN A 293 3.42 -22.73 4.14
CA GLN A 293 4.25 -22.96 5.32
C GLN A 293 5.01 -24.28 5.18
N ASN A 294 6.26 -24.31 5.64
CA ASN A 294 7.16 -25.47 5.52
C ASN A 294 7.49 -25.83 4.07
N THR A 295 7.57 -24.84 3.20
CA THR A 295 8.07 -24.99 1.82
C THR A 295 9.24 -24.06 1.60
N LEU A 296 9.93 -24.16 0.45
CA LEU A 296 10.99 -23.19 0.12
C LEU A 296 10.48 -21.74 0.11
N ILE A 297 9.18 -21.50 -0.12
CA ILE A 297 8.61 -20.16 -0.13
C ILE A 297 8.70 -19.50 1.26
N SER A 298 8.56 -20.30 2.32
CA SER A 298 8.64 -19.82 3.69
C SER A 298 10.08 -19.81 4.19
N THR A 299 11.04 -19.29 3.41
CA THR A 299 12.49 -19.30 3.77
C THR A 299 13.12 -17.94 3.53
N ARG A 300 14.17 -17.59 4.29
CA ARG A 300 14.92 -16.32 4.12
C ARG A 300 15.64 -16.26 2.77
N GLU A 301 16.04 -17.42 2.27
CA GLU A 301 16.71 -17.54 0.98
C GLU A 301 15.74 -17.24 -0.17
N PHE A 302 14.49 -17.70 -0.08
CA PHE A 302 13.46 -17.31 -1.04
C PHE A 302 13.07 -15.84 -0.92
N GLU A 303 12.93 -15.29 0.29
CA GLU A 303 12.71 -13.85 0.51
C GLU A 303 13.79 -13.01 -0.20
N THR A 304 15.06 -13.39 -0.05
CA THR A 304 16.19 -12.71 -0.74
C THR A 304 16.02 -12.72 -2.25
N ARG A 305 15.58 -13.84 -2.83
CA ARG A 305 15.31 -13.95 -4.28
C ARG A 305 14.10 -13.11 -4.67
N LEU A 306 13.03 -13.15 -3.87
CA LEU A 306 11.82 -12.38 -4.10
C LEU A 306 12.09 -10.87 -4.22
N GLN A 307 13.00 -10.33 -3.39
CA GLN A 307 13.42 -8.94 -3.47
C GLN A 307 14.10 -8.59 -4.81
N VAL A 308 14.86 -9.50 -5.41
CA VAL A 308 15.41 -9.32 -6.76
C VAL A 308 14.31 -9.53 -7.81
N ILE A 309 13.41 -10.50 -7.62
CA ILE A 309 12.30 -10.79 -8.53
C ILE A 309 11.38 -9.57 -8.70
N PHE A 310 11.10 -8.80 -7.65
CA PHE A 310 10.33 -7.56 -7.77
C PHE A 310 10.92 -6.59 -8.80
N LYS A 311 12.26 -6.51 -8.89
CA LYS A 311 13.00 -5.64 -9.81
C LYS A 311 12.94 -6.13 -11.26
N THR A 312 12.61 -7.41 -11.48
CA THR A 312 12.44 -7.99 -12.83
C THR A 312 11.08 -7.68 -13.46
N CYS A 313 10.06 -7.34 -12.66
CA CYS A 313 8.66 -7.15 -13.07
C CYS A 313 8.03 -8.35 -13.82
N ARG A 314 8.62 -9.54 -13.66
CA ARG A 314 8.28 -10.74 -14.44
C ARG A 314 7.62 -11.80 -13.57
N ASN A 315 6.29 -11.91 -13.69
CA ASN A 315 5.51 -12.93 -12.99
C ASN A 315 5.99 -14.36 -13.29
N ASP A 316 6.43 -14.62 -14.52
CA ASP A 316 6.92 -15.93 -14.94
C ASP A 316 8.18 -16.37 -14.18
N ILE A 317 9.03 -15.44 -13.75
CA ILE A 317 10.20 -15.73 -12.91
C ILE A 317 9.75 -16.20 -11.52
N LEU A 318 8.84 -15.47 -10.88
CA LEU A 318 8.27 -15.87 -9.59
C LEU A 318 7.58 -17.25 -9.69
N GLU A 319 6.84 -17.45 -10.78
CA GLU A 319 6.12 -18.70 -11.02
C GLU A 319 7.02 -19.92 -11.23
N ILE A 320 8.28 -19.76 -11.62
CA ILE A 320 9.25 -20.88 -11.65
C ILE A 320 9.37 -21.50 -10.26
N TYR A 321 9.54 -20.70 -9.21
CA TYR A 321 9.66 -21.19 -7.83
C TYR A 321 8.36 -21.85 -7.35
N ILE A 322 7.23 -21.22 -7.63
CA ILE A 322 5.92 -21.69 -7.16
C ILE A 322 5.52 -23.01 -7.83
N ARG A 323 5.75 -23.13 -9.15
CA ARG A 323 5.28 -24.28 -9.95
C ARG A 323 6.22 -25.49 -9.87
N ASN A 324 7.45 -25.29 -9.39
CA ASN A 324 8.49 -26.31 -9.29
C ASN A 324 9.02 -26.46 -7.86
N ILE A 325 8.16 -26.24 -6.86
CA ILE A 325 8.49 -26.17 -5.44
C ILE A 325 9.15 -27.45 -4.87
N ASN A 326 9.14 -28.56 -5.61
CA ASN A 326 9.85 -29.79 -5.27
C ASN A 326 11.35 -29.77 -5.62
N LYS A 327 11.77 -28.96 -6.59
CA LYS A 327 13.17 -28.87 -6.99
C LYS A 327 14.02 -28.19 -5.92
N ASN A 328 15.32 -28.46 -5.93
CA ASN A 328 16.25 -27.74 -5.08
C ASN A 328 16.29 -26.26 -5.48
N LEU A 329 16.51 -25.37 -4.50
CA LEU A 329 16.50 -23.93 -4.77
C LEU A 329 17.55 -23.52 -5.81
N TYR A 330 18.74 -24.11 -5.75
CA TYR A 330 19.78 -23.86 -6.76
C TYR A 330 19.36 -24.27 -8.18
N GLU A 331 18.53 -25.31 -8.33
CA GLU A 331 18.02 -25.73 -9.65
C GLU A 331 17.02 -24.73 -10.21
N LEU A 332 16.19 -24.15 -9.33
CA LEU A 332 15.26 -23.09 -9.67
C LEU A 332 16.02 -21.82 -10.06
N ASP A 333 17.03 -21.44 -9.28
CA ASP A 333 17.93 -20.32 -9.58
C ASP A 333 18.62 -20.54 -10.95
N SER A 334 19.00 -21.78 -11.28
CA SER A 334 19.52 -22.15 -12.59
C SER A 334 18.53 -21.96 -13.74
N MET A 335 17.27 -22.34 -13.53
CA MET A 335 16.20 -22.12 -14.51
C MET A 335 15.97 -20.62 -14.73
N VAL A 336 16.03 -19.82 -13.66
CA VAL A 336 15.80 -18.38 -13.73
C VAL A 336 16.93 -17.63 -14.43
N TYR A 337 18.21 -17.86 -14.07
CA TYR A 337 19.29 -17.15 -14.77
C TYR A 337 19.35 -17.54 -16.26
N SER A 338 19.03 -18.79 -16.62
CA SER A 338 18.94 -19.20 -18.03
C SER A 338 17.85 -18.44 -18.80
N LEU A 339 16.74 -18.10 -18.13
CA LEU A 339 15.64 -17.31 -18.69
C LEU A 339 15.93 -15.80 -18.74
N LEU A 340 16.93 -15.36 -17.97
CA LEU A 340 17.39 -13.99 -17.85
C LEU A 340 18.67 -13.72 -18.66
N ASP A 341 19.01 -14.56 -19.64
CA ASP A 341 20.19 -14.32 -20.48
C ASP A 341 20.15 -12.93 -21.13
N GLY A 342 21.26 -12.18 -21.02
CA GLY A 342 21.37 -10.78 -21.44
C GLY A 342 20.60 -9.75 -20.59
N ASN A 343 19.93 -10.15 -19.49
CA ASN A 343 19.25 -9.25 -18.57
C ASN A 343 20.16 -8.82 -17.40
N GLN A 344 20.02 -7.59 -16.91
CA GLN A 344 20.81 -7.05 -15.79
C GLN A 344 20.74 -7.89 -14.48
N TYR A 345 19.68 -8.68 -14.29
CA TYR A 345 19.52 -9.53 -13.11
C TYR A 345 20.09 -10.94 -13.28
N TYR A 346 20.66 -11.27 -14.45
CA TYR A 346 21.29 -12.56 -14.73
C TYR A 346 22.30 -12.96 -13.64
N GLU A 347 23.23 -12.05 -13.33
CA GLU A 347 24.35 -12.32 -12.43
C GLU A 347 23.88 -12.63 -11.00
N ALA A 348 22.81 -11.97 -10.54
CA ALA A 348 22.22 -12.24 -9.24
C ALA A 348 21.74 -13.70 -9.11
N PHE A 349 20.97 -14.19 -10.08
CA PHE A 349 20.48 -15.57 -10.07
C PHE A 349 21.56 -16.60 -10.39
N TYR A 350 22.57 -16.24 -11.20
CA TYR A 350 23.76 -17.07 -11.37
C TYR A 350 24.46 -17.28 -10.03
N ASN A 351 24.73 -16.21 -9.27
CA ASN A 351 25.34 -16.28 -7.94
C ASN A 351 24.47 -17.07 -6.95
N PHE A 352 23.15 -16.88 -6.97
CA PHE A 352 22.22 -17.68 -6.17
C PHE A 352 22.33 -19.19 -6.47
N SER A 353 22.45 -19.57 -7.74
CA SER A 353 22.63 -20.99 -8.11
C SER A 353 23.95 -21.59 -7.63
N GLN A 354 25.01 -20.80 -7.51
CA GLN A 354 26.31 -21.27 -6.99
C GLN A 354 26.28 -21.57 -5.49
N GLN A 355 25.27 -21.09 -4.76
CA GLN A 355 25.11 -21.40 -3.33
C GLN A 355 24.74 -22.88 -3.09
N ARG A 356 24.28 -23.60 -4.13
CA ARG A 356 23.91 -25.03 -4.11
C ARG A 356 22.81 -25.42 -3.10
N LEU A 357 22.07 -24.44 -2.58
CA LEU A 357 21.00 -24.63 -1.60
C LEU A 357 19.95 -25.63 -2.08
N THR A 358 19.70 -26.66 -1.27
CA THR A 358 18.72 -27.71 -1.59
C THR A 358 17.31 -27.24 -1.23
N ASN A 359 16.33 -28.14 -1.15
CA ASN A 359 14.97 -27.78 -0.74
C ASN A 359 14.80 -27.85 0.79
N VAL A 360 13.58 -27.64 1.31
CA VAL A 360 13.20 -28.03 2.67
C VAL A 360 13.03 -29.55 2.75
N LYS A 361 13.21 -30.13 3.95
CA LYS A 361 13.06 -31.57 4.15
C LYS A 361 11.63 -32.03 3.84
N GLY A 362 11.48 -33.00 2.93
CA GLY A 362 10.18 -33.58 2.58
C GLY A 362 9.35 -32.76 1.57
N ALA A 363 9.95 -31.81 0.86
CA ALA A 363 9.29 -30.94 -0.11
C ALA A 363 8.46 -31.67 -1.19
N ASP A 364 8.89 -32.88 -1.58
CA ASP A 364 8.20 -33.69 -2.60
C ASP A 364 6.78 -34.11 -2.21
N ARG A 365 6.49 -34.20 -0.90
CA ARG A 365 5.25 -34.80 -0.38
C ARG A 365 3.99 -34.04 -0.83
N TYR A 366 4.09 -32.73 -1.05
CA TYR A 366 2.93 -31.86 -1.33
C TYR A 366 3.05 -31.01 -2.59
N ALA A 367 4.18 -31.04 -3.30
CA ALA A 367 4.43 -30.15 -4.45
C ALA A 367 3.37 -30.24 -5.56
N LYS A 368 2.92 -31.45 -5.91
CA LYS A 368 1.87 -31.64 -6.94
C LYS A 368 0.51 -31.08 -6.49
N LEU A 369 0.18 -31.20 -5.21
CA LEU A 369 -1.06 -30.66 -4.63
C LEU A 369 -1.02 -29.12 -4.59
N LEU A 370 0.13 -28.55 -4.22
CA LEU A 370 0.35 -27.10 -4.17
C LEU A 370 0.26 -26.44 -5.55
N LYS A 371 0.76 -27.10 -6.60
CA LYS A 371 0.62 -26.61 -7.99
C LYS A 371 -0.84 -26.50 -8.43
N GLY A 372 -1.67 -27.51 -8.11
CA GLY A 372 -3.11 -27.48 -8.38
C GLY A 372 -3.84 -26.42 -7.56
N TYR A 373 -3.45 -26.27 -6.29
CA TYR A 373 -3.95 -25.23 -5.38
C TYR A 373 -3.66 -23.83 -5.89
N TYR A 374 -2.41 -23.52 -6.28
CA TYR A 374 -1.97 -22.21 -6.77
C TYR A 374 -2.88 -21.65 -7.87
N ASN A 375 -3.07 -22.40 -8.96
CA ASN A 375 -3.84 -21.93 -10.11
C ASN A 375 -5.30 -21.65 -9.73
N LYS A 376 -5.90 -22.50 -8.89
CA LYS A 376 -7.27 -22.35 -8.42
C LYS A 376 -7.42 -21.15 -7.49
N GLU A 377 -6.51 -21.01 -6.52
CA GLU A 377 -6.58 -19.95 -5.53
C GLU A 377 -6.25 -18.59 -6.15
N LEU A 378 -5.30 -18.49 -7.09
CA LEU A 378 -5.01 -17.26 -7.81
C LEU A 378 -6.24 -16.74 -8.56
N LYS A 379 -6.94 -17.62 -9.28
CA LYS A 379 -8.19 -17.25 -9.99
C LYS A 379 -9.26 -16.75 -9.02
N LYS A 380 -9.40 -17.43 -7.86
CA LYS A 380 -10.35 -17.06 -6.82
C LYS A 380 -10.01 -15.70 -6.20
N VAL A 381 -8.76 -15.50 -5.79
CA VAL A 381 -8.25 -14.24 -5.22
C VAL A 381 -8.49 -13.08 -6.18
N LYS A 382 -8.13 -13.22 -7.46
CA LYS A 382 -8.38 -12.17 -8.47
C LYS A 382 -9.87 -11.86 -8.60
N SER A 383 -10.73 -12.88 -8.63
CA SER A 383 -12.18 -12.69 -8.71
C SER A 383 -12.73 -11.97 -7.46
N GLU A 384 -12.22 -12.25 -6.28
CA GLU A 384 -12.59 -11.56 -5.03
C GLU A 384 -12.15 -10.10 -5.03
N LEU A 385 -10.91 -9.82 -5.46
CA LEU A 385 -10.38 -8.45 -5.57
C LEU A 385 -11.20 -7.62 -6.57
N GLU A 386 -11.50 -8.16 -7.74
CA GLU A 386 -12.35 -7.49 -8.74
C GLU A 386 -13.78 -7.25 -8.22
N LYS A 387 -14.35 -8.21 -7.48
CA LYS A 387 -15.66 -8.04 -6.86
C LYS A 387 -15.66 -6.90 -5.85
N ASN A 388 -14.60 -6.77 -5.06
CA ASN A 388 -14.45 -5.69 -4.08
C ASN A 388 -14.28 -4.33 -4.77
N LYS A 389 -13.42 -4.25 -5.80
CA LYS A 389 -13.28 -3.06 -6.64
C LYS A 389 -14.61 -2.63 -7.26
N LYS A 390 -15.38 -3.57 -7.82
CA LYS A 390 -16.68 -3.27 -8.43
C LYS A 390 -17.69 -2.73 -7.40
N LYS A 391 -17.71 -3.25 -6.18
CA LYS A 391 -18.57 -2.71 -5.10
C LYS A 391 -18.22 -1.26 -4.78
N LEU A 392 -16.92 -0.94 -4.68
CA LEU A 392 -16.44 0.43 -4.45
C LEU A 392 -16.89 1.36 -5.57
N ILE A 393 -16.67 0.96 -6.84
CA ILE A 393 -17.06 1.75 -8.01
C ILE A 393 -18.58 2.02 -8.01
N VAL A 394 -19.40 1.01 -7.72
CA VAL A 394 -20.86 1.18 -7.65
C VAL A 394 -21.26 2.16 -6.55
N SER A 395 -20.59 2.15 -5.39
CA SER A 395 -20.83 3.13 -4.32
C SER A 395 -20.51 4.55 -4.77
N LEU A 396 -19.33 4.75 -5.37
CA LEU A 396 -18.89 6.05 -5.87
C LEU A 396 -19.81 6.58 -6.97
N GLN A 397 -20.23 5.71 -7.90
CA GLN A 397 -21.18 6.07 -8.95
C GLN A 397 -22.54 6.50 -8.39
N LYS A 398 -23.01 5.88 -7.31
CA LYS A 398 -24.25 6.26 -6.65
C LYS A 398 -24.13 7.67 -6.05
N GLU A 399 -23.05 7.94 -5.31
CA GLU A 399 -22.78 9.27 -4.74
C GLU A 399 -22.67 10.33 -5.85
N ASN A 400 -21.90 10.06 -6.90
CA ASN A 400 -21.76 10.97 -8.04
C ASN A 400 -23.12 11.22 -8.75
N ALA A 401 -23.99 10.21 -8.86
CA ALA A 401 -25.32 10.38 -9.44
C ALA A 401 -26.25 11.25 -8.58
N GLU A 402 -26.10 11.23 -7.25
CA GLU A 402 -26.83 12.13 -6.35
C GLU A 402 -26.37 13.58 -6.50
N VAL A 403 -25.05 13.79 -6.61
CA VAL A 403 -24.46 15.11 -6.88
C VAL A 403 -24.87 15.62 -8.26
N LYS A 404 -24.92 14.75 -9.27
CA LYS A 404 -25.40 15.12 -10.60
C LYS A 404 -26.85 15.62 -10.57
N LYS A 405 -27.74 14.94 -9.84
CA LYS A 405 -29.12 15.42 -9.65
C LYS A 405 -29.18 16.77 -8.94
N LEU A 406 -28.31 17.00 -7.95
CA LEU A 406 -28.18 18.30 -7.27
C LEU A 406 -27.76 19.38 -8.28
N ALA A 407 -26.76 19.09 -9.12
CA ALA A 407 -26.30 19.97 -10.19
C ALA A 407 -27.38 20.27 -11.22
N ASP A 408 -28.12 19.27 -11.69
CA ASP A 408 -29.25 19.43 -12.63
C ASP A 408 -30.32 20.36 -12.06
N ASN A 409 -30.65 20.19 -10.78
CA ASN A 409 -31.62 21.04 -10.08
C ASN A 409 -31.11 22.47 -9.95
N TYR A 410 -29.83 22.66 -9.62
CA TYR A 410 -29.22 23.99 -9.51
C TYR A 410 -29.16 24.70 -10.87
N ARG A 411 -28.80 24.01 -11.95
CA ARG A 411 -28.84 24.56 -13.31
C ARG A 411 -30.25 24.92 -13.75
N GLY A 412 -31.25 24.15 -13.33
CA GLY A 412 -32.65 24.51 -13.47
C GLY A 412 -33.01 25.83 -12.78
N LEU A 413 -32.50 26.06 -11.56
CA LEU A 413 -32.66 27.32 -10.83
C LEU A 413 -31.98 28.48 -11.56
N LEU A 414 -30.71 28.31 -11.96
CA LEU A 414 -29.93 29.30 -12.71
C LEU A 414 -30.64 29.73 -13.99
N TRP A 415 -31.19 28.78 -14.75
CA TRP A 415 -31.93 29.10 -15.97
C TRP A 415 -33.18 29.95 -15.72
N LYS A 416 -33.90 29.70 -14.63
CA LYS A 416 -35.05 30.52 -14.27
C LYS A 416 -34.64 31.94 -13.85
N ARG A 417 -33.52 32.09 -13.12
CA ARG A 417 -32.94 33.41 -12.78
C ARG A 417 -32.57 34.19 -14.03
N GLU A 418 -31.96 33.51 -14.98
CA GLU A 418 -31.54 34.15 -16.23
C GLU A 418 -32.73 34.58 -17.07
N LYS A 419 -33.75 33.71 -17.24
CA LYS A 419 -35.03 34.06 -17.89
C LYS A 419 -35.71 35.28 -17.28
N TYR A 420 -35.52 35.53 -15.99
CA TYR A 420 -36.05 36.71 -15.31
C TYR A 420 -35.30 37.99 -15.73
N ARG A 421 -33.99 37.90 -16.03
CA ARG A 421 -33.15 39.01 -16.50
C ARG A 421 -33.29 39.30 -17.99
N MET A 422 -33.68 38.31 -18.78
CA MET A 422 -33.86 38.48 -20.23
C MET A 422 -34.92 39.54 -20.52
N GLU A 423 -34.57 40.52 -21.35
CA GLU A 423 -35.53 41.48 -21.88
C GLU A 423 -36.56 40.78 -22.77
N LYS A 424 -37.80 41.28 -22.76
CA LYS A 424 -38.91 40.73 -23.53
C LYS A 424 -39.43 41.78 -24.50
N TYR A 425 -39.62 41.38 -25.75
CA TYR A 425 -40.39 42.17 -26.71
C TYR A 425 -41.88 42.00 -26.41
N GLY A 426 -42.60 43.11 -26.26
CA GLY A 426 -44.06 43.13 -26.14
C GLY A 426 -44.66 43.89 -27.31
N PHE A 427 -45.61 43.29 -28.01
CA PHE A 427 -46.37 43.93 -29.10
C PHE A 427 -47.78 43.33 -29.17
N LYS A 428 -48.73 44.10 -29.71
CA LYS A 428 -50.09 43.61 -30.00
C LYS A 428 -50.08 43.02 -31.40
N TRP A 429 -50.59 41.80 -31.55
CA TRP A 429 -50.64 41.09 -32.83
C TRP A 429 -52.06 40.57 -33.07
N THR A 430 -52.61 40.79 -34.27
CA THR A 430 -54.03 40.53 -34.57
C THR A 430 -54.25 39.50 -35.67
N GLU A 431 -53.19 38.84 -36.15
CA GLU A 431 -53.25 37.89 -37.28
C GLU A 431 -52.71 36.51 -36.90
N THR A 432 -53.16 35.45 -37.57
CA THR A 432 -52.67 34.08 -37.35
C THR A 432 -51.51 33.77 -38.31
N GLY A 433 -50.38 33.26 -37.81
CA GLY A 433 -49.23 32.89 -38.65
C GLY A 433 -47.90 32.88 -37.87
N TRP A 434 -46.80 32.64 -38.58
CA TRP A 434 -45.44 32.78 -38.02
C TRP A 434 -45.11 34.25 -37.79
N ILE A 435 -44.66 34.58 -36.58
CA ILE A 435 -44.25 35.94 -36.21
C ILE A 435 -42.75 35.93 -35.97
N ASN A 436 -42.04 36.81 -36.65
CA ASN A 436 -40.60 36.97 -36.51
C ASN A 436 -40.27 38.31 -35.83
N ILE A 437 -39.20 38.33 -35.01
CA ILE A 437 -38.74 39.53 -34.29
C ILE A 437 -37.27 39.78 -34.67
N ASP A 438 -37.06 40.47 -35.78
CA ASP A 438 -35.74 40.80 -36.30
C ASP A 438 -35.47 42.30 -36.27
N LYS A 439 -34.20 42.68 -36.06
CA LYS A 439 -33.72 44.05 -36.27
C LYS A 439 -33.01 44.10 -37.63
N GLY A 440 -33.54 44.87 -38.58
CA GLY A 440 -32.80 45.22 -39.82
C GLY A 440 -31.46 45.88 -39.48
N ILE A 441 -30.40 45.56 -40.22
CA ILE A 441 -29.01 45.83 -39.85
C ILE A 441 -28.71 47.34 -39.89
N GLU A 442 -28.78 47.98 -38.73
CA GLU A 442 -27.93 49.12 -38.37
C GLU A 442 -27.29 48.84 -37.00
N THR A 443 -25.97 49.02 -36.99
CA THR A 443 -24.98 48.66 -35.96
C THR A 443 -25.48 48.86 -34.54
N ARG A 444 -25.51 47.78 -33.75
CA ARG A 444 -25.88 47.81 -32.32
C ARG A 444 -24.69 48.33 -31.51
N HIS A 445 -24.83 49.52 -30.92
CA HIS A 445 -23.98 49.96 -29.82
C HIS A 445 -24.32 49.14 -28.55
N ARG A 446 -23.37 48.34 -28.06
CA ARG A 446 -23.27 47.99 -26.64
C ARG A 446 -23.19 49.31 -25.85
N CYS A 447 -23.66 49.36 -24.60
CA CYS A 447 -23.10 50.33 -23.67
C CYS A 447 -21.59 50.08 -23.64
N ASP A 448 -20.84 51.03 -24.17
CA ASP A 448 -19.39 51.18 -24.33
C ASP A 448 -18.50 49.93 -24.28
N GLN A 449 -17.71 49.77 -25.35
CA GLN A 449 -16.62 48.80 -25.46
C GLN A 449 -15.49 48.98 -24.41
N ASP A 450 -15.63 49.94 -23.48
CA ASP A 450 -14.59 50.39 -22.54
C ASP A 450 -14.97 50.25 -21.05
N GLN A 451 -16.10 49.62 -20.70
CA GLN A 451 -16.49 49.44 -19.31
C GLN A 451 -15.98 48.09 -18.75
N ASP A 452 -15.14 48.15 -17.72
CA ASP A 452 -14.64 46.97 -16.99
C ASP A 452 -15.83 46.19 -16.36
N ASP A 453 -15.79 44.85 -16.43
CA ASP A 453 -16.72 44.00 -15.68
C ASP A 453 -16.58 44.21 -14.16
N ILE A 454 -17.69 44.05 -13.43
CA ILE A 454 -17.74 44.18 -11.96
C ILE A 454 -16.76 43.20 -11.30
N LYS A 455 -15.66 43.72 -10.74
CA LYS A 455 -14.67 42.98 -9.95
C LYS A 455 -14.81 43.36 -8.48
N VAL A 456 -14.91 42.34 -7.63
CA VAL A 456 -15.09 42.50 -6.20
C VAL A 456 -13.90 41.90 -5.45
N SER A 457 -13.33 42.64 -4.49
CA SER A 457 -12.26 42.16 -3.62
C SER A 457 -12.71 42.14 -2.17
N VAL A 458 -12.66 40.98 -1.53
CA VAL A 458 -12.95 40.78 -0.11
C VAL A 458 -11.62 40.69 0.65
N GLU A 459 -11.26 41.78 1.32
CA GLU A 459 -9.90 42.00 1.88
C GLU A 459 -9.47 40.90 2.86
N ASN A 460 -10.40 40.47 3.73
CA ASN A 460 -10.19 39.42 4.73
C ASN A 460 -10.79 38.06 4.31
N GLY A 461 -11.00 37.83 3.01
CA GLY A 461 -11.67 36.63 2.52
C GLY A 461 -10.96 35.30 2.83
N LYS A 462 -9.63 35.33 3.00
CA LYS A 462 -8.81 34.17 3.38
C LYS A 462 -9.06 33.66 4.80
N ASP A 463 -9.67 34.47 5.67
CA ASP A 463 -9.92 34.11 7.07
C ASP A 463 -11.14 33.20 7.25
N PHE A 464 -11.87 32.95 6.15
CA PHE A 464 -13.13 32.22 6.08
C PHE A 464 -12.98 30.94 5.27
N ASP A 465 -13.75 29.91 5.64
CA ASP A 465 -13.81 28.63 4.94
C ASP A 465 -14.42 28.79 3.55
N GLN A 466 -15.41 29.68 3.43
CA GLN A 466 -16.13 30.03 2.22
C GLN A 466 -16.57 31.48 2.26
N VAL A 467 -16.56 32.13 1.10
CA VAL A 467 -17.15 33.46 0.91
C VAL A 467 -17.99 33.47 -0.36
N TYR A 468 -19.22 33.96 -0.25
CA TYR A 468 -20.16 34.13 -1.36
C TYR A 468 -20.44 35.60 -1.57
N CYS A 469 -20.32 36.09 -2.81
CA CYS A 469 -20.65 37.46 -3.17
C CYS A 469 -21.82 37.50 -4.15
N TYR A 470 -22.77 38.40 -3.90
CA TYR A 470 -23.97 38.60 -4.70
C TYR A 470 -24.12 40.05 -5.11
N VAL A 471 -24.51 40.29 -6.35
CA VAL A 471 -24.89 41.61 -6.86
C VAL A 471 -26.40 41.64 -7.07
N PHE A 472 -27.07 42.59 -6.44
CA PHE A 472 -28.50 42.84 -6.63
C PHE A 472 -28.72 44.12 -7.44
N PHE A 473 -29.23 43.98 -8.67
CA PHE A 473 -29.56 45.08 -9.56
C PHE A 473 -30.95 45.63 -9.23
N LYS A 474 -31.01 46.85 -8.66
CA LYS A 474 -32.27 47.45 -8.18
C LYS A 474 -33.24 47.75 -9.33
N SER A 475 -32.73 48.17 -10.50
CA SER A 475 -33.53 48.56 -11.67
C SER A 475 -34.38 47.43 -12.23
N ILE A 476 -33.85 46.21 -12.22
CA ILE A 476 -34.52 45.02 -12.77
C ILE A 476 -34.88 43.99 -11.69
N ARG A 477 -34.69 44.33 -10.41
CA ARG A 477 -34.97 43.46 -9.25
C ARG A 477 -34.36 42.05 -9.39
N SER A 478 -33.11 41.99 -9.82
CA SER A 478 -32.45 40.72 -10.09
C SER A 478 -31.18 40.54 -9.28
N LEU A 479 -30.97 39.31 -8.82
CA LEU A 479 -29.81 38.88 -8.07
C LEU A 479 -28.87 38.07 -8.99
N TYR A 480 -27.57 38.24 -8.80
CA TYR A 480 -26.52 37.52 -9.51
C TYR A 480 -25.44 37.05 -8.54
N ARG A 481 -24.93 35.82 -8.69
CA ARG A 481 -23.85 35.28 -7.85
C ARG A 481 -22.50 35.44 -8.55
N LEU A 482 -21.52 36.00 -7.85
CA LEU A 482 -20.14 36.09 -8.33
C LEU A 482 -19.38 34.79 -8.00
N ASN A 483 -18.41 34.46 -8.84
CA ASN A 483 -17.52 33.32 -8.67
C ASN A 483 -16.17 33.76 -8.11
N THR A 484 -15.46 32.84 -7.45
CA THR A 484 -14.12 33.06 -6.90
C THR A 484 -13.30 31.78 -6.95
N THR A 485 -11.97 31.91 -6.96
CA THR A 485 -11.00 30.81 -6.84
C THR A 485 -10.18 30.86 -5.55
N ASP A 486 -10.26 31.96 -4.80
CA ASP A 486 -9.36 32.28 -3.68
C ASP A 486 -10.07 32.91 -2.47
N ASN A 487 -11.40 33.01 -2.49
CA ASN A 487 -12.24 33.73 -1.51
C ASN A 487 -11.96 35.23 -1.38
N ILE A 488 -11.03 35.79 -2.17
CA ILE A 488 -10.67 37.22 -2.15
C ILE A 488 -11.25 37.90 -3.38
N ASN A 489 -10.92 37.39 -4.56
CA ASN A 489 -11.26 38.01 -5.83
C ASN A 489 -12.49 37.34 -6.42
N PHE A 490 -13.50 38.16 -6.68
CA PHE A 490 -14.79 37.74 -7.20
C PHE A 490 -15.04 38.38 -8.56
N PHE A 491 -15.54 37.55 -9.48
CA PHE A 491 -15.81 37.92 -10.86
C PHE A 491 -17.17 37.38 -11.32
N PRO A 492 -17.83 38.04 -12.28
CA PRO A 492 -19.10 37.57 -12.82
C PRO A 492 -18.86 36.52 -13.90
N GLY A 493 -19.92 35.86 -14.37
CA GLY A 493 -19.80 34.84 -15.40
C GLY A 493 -18.99 33.62 -14.94
N ASN A 494 -18.42 32.90 -15.89
CA ASN A 494 -17.53 31.77 -15.62
C ASN A 494 -16.07 32.23 -15.45
N SER A 495 -15.19 31.29 -15.09
CA SER A 495 -13.76 31.55 -14.84
C SER A 495 -12.98 32.11 -16.05
N VAL A 496 -13.53 31.97 -17.26
CA VAL A 496 -12.94 32.37 -18.54
C VAL A 496 -13.50 33.71 -19.00
N ASP A 497 -14.80 33.78 -19.28
CA ASP A 497 -15.45 34.96 -19.86
C ASP A 497 -15.46 36.14 -18.89
N ARG A 498 -15.51 35.84 -17.58
CA ARG A 498 -15.51 36.79 -16.46
C ARG A 498 -16.42 38.01 -16.64
N SER A 499 -17.52 37.83 -17.38
CA SER A 499 -18.41 38.89 -17.82
C SER A 499 -19.87 38.55 -17.60
N MET A 500 -20.70 39.58 -17.49
CA MET A 500 -22.15 39.42 -17.42
C MET A 500 -22.92 40.62 -17.96
N TRP A 501 -24.21 40.41 -18.17
CA TRP A 501 -25.13 41.49 -18.47
C TRP A 501 -25.23 42.42 -17.27
N THR A 502 -25.00 43.71 -17.48
CA THR A 502 -25.08 44.70 -16.41
C THR A 502 -25.91 45.88 -16.89
N PRO A 503 -26.97 46.30 -16.16
CA PRO A 503 -27.68 47.54 -16.47
C PRO A 503 -26.74 48.74 -16.37
N CYS A 504 -26.62 49.54 -17.42
CA CYS A 504 -25.64 50.64 -17.50
C CYS A 504 -26.03 51.83 -16.60
N SER A 505 -25.08 52.31 -15.78
CA SER A 505 -25.24 53.44 -14.83
C SER A 505 -26.53 53.36 -14.00
N LYS A 506 -26.78 52.18 -13.42
CA LYS A 506 -27.91 51.93 -12.51
C LYS A 506 -27.39 51.60 -11.09
N PRO A 507 -28.19 51.87 -10.05
CA PRO A 507 -27.81 51.50 -8.70
C PRO A 507 -27.90 49.99 -8.47
N ALA A 508 -26.90 49.44 -7.78
CA ALA A 508 -26.81 48.05 -7.38
C ALA A 508 -26.34 47.92 -5.92
N THR A 509 -26.62 46.75 -5.33
CA THR A 509 -26.17 46.41 -3.97
C THR A 509 -25.33 45.15 -4.02
N LEU A 510 -24.11 45.23 -3.49
CA LEU A 510 -23.22 44.09 -3.27
C LEU A 510 -23.46 43.53 -1.86
N ILE A 511 -23.59 42.21 -1.76
CA ILE A 511 -23.77 41.48 -0.50
C ILE A 511 -22.74 40.36 -0.48
N SER A 512 -21.86 40.37 0.52
CA SER A 512 -20.89 39.29 0.73
C SER A 512 -21.17 38.58 2.05
N ILE A 513 -21.15 37.26 2.03
CA ILE A 513 -21.39 36.41 3.19
C ILE A 513 -20.22 35.44 3.31
N GLY A 514 -19.47 35.51 4.42
CA GLY A 514 -18.40 34.57 4.73
C GLY A 514 -18.80 33.63 5.85
N TYR A 515 -18.33 32.38 5.82
CA TYR A 515 -18.54 31.41 6.88
C TYR A 515 -17.22 30.96 7.47
N LYS A 516 -17.13 30.96 8.80
CA LYS A 516 -16.02 30.37 9.54
C LYS A 516 -16.59 29.44 10.60
N ASN A 517 -16.35 28.14 10.49
CA ASN A 517 -16.95 27.12 11.36
C ASN A 517 -18.49 27.28 11.48
N GLU A 518 -19.17 27.45 10.34
CA GLU A 518 -20.62 27.73 10.23
C GLU A 518 -21.11 29.06 10.81
N VAL A 519 -20.24 29.86 11.45
CA VAL A 519 -20.59 31.21 11.92
C VAL A 519 -20.52 32.18 10.75
N PRO A 520 -21.62 32.87 10.40
CA PRO A 520 -21.64 33.76 9.26
C PRO A 520 -21.08 35.14 9.62
N SER A 521 -20.48 35.78 8.62
CA SER A 521 -20.08 37.19 8.61
C SER A 521 -20.66 37.83 7.36
N ILE A 522 -20.96 39.12 7.42
CA ILE A 522 -21.63 39.81 6.31
C ILE A 522 -21.04 41.20 6.08
N ALA A 523 -21.08 41.63 4.82
CA ALA A 523 -20.86 43.00 4.42
C ALA A 523 -21.81 43.34 3.27
N VAL A 524 -22.33 44.57 3.30
CA VAL A 524 -23.26 45.08 2.28
C VAL A 524 -22.75 46.45 1.82
N LYS A 525 -22.72 46.68 0.51
CA LYS A 525 -22.24 47.93 -0.07
C LYS A 525 -23.08 48.34 -1.27
N GLU A 526 -23.51 49.59 -1.31
CA GLU A 526 -24.18 50.15 -2.49
C GLU A 526 -23.16 50.74 -3.47
N PHE A 527 -23.44 50.60 -4.76
CA PHE A 527 -22.60 51.15 -5.82
C PHE A 527 -23.41 51.43 -7.09
N MET A 528 -22.83 52.21 -8.00
CA MET A 528 -23.33 52.40 -9.35
C MET A 528 -22.61 51.43 -10.30
N THR A 529 -23.33 50.82 -11.24
CA THR A 529 -22.78 49.77 -12.12
C THR A 529 -21.67 50.22 -13.06
N ASP A 530 -21.44 51.52 -13.20
CA ASP A 530 -20.30 52.10 -13.89
C ASP A 530 -19.00 52.07 -13.08
N ASN A 531 -19.06 51.74 -11.79
CA ASN A 531 -17.91 51.46 -10.97
C ASN A 531 -17.60 49.95 -10.95
N ALA A 532 -16.56 49.57 -11.69
CA ALA A 532 -16.19 48.18 -11.90
C ALA A 532 -15.30 47.57 -10.80
N LYS A 533 -14.80 48.34 -9.82
CA LYS A 533 -13.90 47.80 -8.77
C LYS A 533 -14.43 48.13 -7.38
N ILE A 534 -14.80 47.09 -6.64
CA ILE A 534 -15.43 47.24 -5.32
C ILE A 534 -14.64 46.43 -4.29
N ASN A 535 -14.08 47.12 -3.30
CA ASN A 535 -13.46 46.48 -2.14
C ASN A 535 -14.43 46.51 -0.94
N LEU A 536 -14.43 45.43 -0.17
CA LEU A 536 -15.12 45.34 1.11
C LEU A 536 -14.41 44.38 2.08
N ALA A 537 -14.66 44.56 3.37
CA ALA A 537 -14.20 43.66 4.42
C ALA A 537 -15.42 43.07 5.15
N LEU A 538 -15.39 41.76 5.40
CA LEU A 538 -16.43 41.06 6.15
C LEU A 538 -16.30 41.38 7.64
N SER A 539 -17.44 41.65 8.29
CA SER A 539 -17.51 41.85 9.73
C SER A 539 -18.33 40.73 10.38
N SER A 540 -17.93 40.30 11.58
CA SER A 540 -18.62 39.25 12.34
C SER A 540 -20.09 39.61 12.52
N SER A 541 -20.99 38.63 12.34
CA SER A 541 -22.43 38.84 12.45
C SER A 541 -23.12 37.64 13.09
N THR A 542 -24.39 37.79 13.47
CA THR A 542 -25.24 36.69 13.94
C THR A 542 -26.09 36.13 12.81
N MET A 543 -26.51 34.86 12.91
CA MET A 543 -27.40 34.25 11.92
C MET A 543 -28.73 35.03 11.77
N GLU A 544 -29.24 35.60 12.86
CA GLU A 544 -30.44 36.43 12.86
C GLU A 544 -30.24 37.73 12.08
N GLN A 545 -29.12 38.42 12.29
CA GLN A 545 -28.77 39.62 11.52
C GLN A 545 -28.58 39.31 10.03
N VAL A 546 -27.90 38.19 9.71
CA VAL A 546 -27.72 37.75 8.33
C VAL A 546 -29.06 37.43 7.67
N LYS A 547 -29.94 36.69 8.35
CA LYS A 547 -31.31 36.43 7.87
C LYS A 547 -32.13 37.71 7.72
N GLY A 548 -32.03 38.64 8.67
CA GLY A 548 -32.69 39.94 8.62
C GLY A 548 -32.28 40.72 7.38
N ILE A 549 -30.97 40.84 7.14
CA ILE A 549 -30.42 41.53 5.97
C ILE A 549 -30.78 40.79 4.67
N ILE A 550 -30.78 39.46 4.64
CA ILE A 550 -31.12 38.70 3.42
C ILE A 550 -32.62 38.77 3.10
N SER A 551 -33.48 38.78 4.14
CA SER A 551 -34.95 38.72 3.98
C SER A 551 -35.53 39.87 3.17
N GLN A 552 -34.89 41.05 3.21
CA GLN A 552 -35.31 42.20 2.39
C GLN A 552 -35.21 41.93 0.89
N TYR A 553 -34.35 40.99 0.49
CA TYR A 553 -34.17 40.54 -0.90
C TYR A 553 -35.00 39.29 -1.24
N ASP A 554 -35.67 38.68 -0.24
CA ASP A 554 -36.51 37.50 -0.42
C ASP A 554 -37.95 37.83 -0.89
N ASN A 555 -38.32 39.12 -0.91
CA ASN A 555 -39.57 39.64 -1.51
C ASN A 555 -39.62 39.48 -3.04
N ASN A 556 -38.55 39.00 -3.67
CA ASN A 556 -38.50 38.67 -5.08
C ASN A 556 -39.08 37.27 -5.37
N VAL A 557 -39.20 36.92 -6.66
CA VAL A 557 -39.58 35.57 -7.09
C VAL A 557 -38.65 34.55 -6.42
N VAL A 558 -39.20 33.40 -6.00
CA VAL A 558 -38.50 32.36 -5.20
C VAL A 558 -37.12 32.02 -5.77
N GLU A 559 -36.98 32.07 -7.08
CA GLU A 559 -35.74 31.80 -7.78
C GLU A 559 -34.61 32.81 -7.48
N ASN A 560 -34.90 34.09 -7.23
CA ASN A 560 -33.91 35.13 -6.96
C ASN A 560 -33.56 35.30 -5.47
N ARG A 561 -33.97 34.36 -4.61
CA ARG A 561 -33.65 34.40 -3.18
C ARG A 561 -32.22 33.96 -2.91
N ILE A 562 -31.48 34.74 -2.10
CA ILE A 562 -30.12 34.38 -1.64
C ILE A 562 -30.19 33.13 -0.77
N SER A 563 -31.19 33.04 0.11
CA SER A 563 -31.42 31.89 0.97
C SER A 563 -31.51 30.58 0.18
N LYS A 564 -32.18 30.60 -0.97
CA LYS A 564 -32.30 29.42 -1.83
C LYS A 564 -30.97 29.02 -2.50
N ASP A 565 -30.12 29.99 -2.84
CA ASP A 565 -28.79 29.72 -3.38
C ASP A 565 -27.88 29.04 -2.35
N LEU A 566 -27.88 29.58 -1.12
CA LEU A 566 -27.04 29.11 -0.03
C LEU A 566 -27.34 27.65 0.36
N GLU A 567 -28.58 27.18 0.21
CA GLU A 567 -28.94 25.76 0.37
C GLU A 567 -28.15 24.85 -0.57
N PHE A 568 -28.05 25.20 -1.85
CA PHE A 568 -27.25 24.43 -2.83
C PHE A 568 -25.76 24.57 -2.56
N MET A 569 -25.30 25.77 -2.22
CA MET A 569 -23.88 26.05 -1.97
C MET A 569 -23.33 25.23 -0.79
N LYS A 570 -24.15 25.05 0.26
CA LYS A 570 -23.80 24.18 1.39
C LYS A 570 -23.55 22.74 0.96
N GLU A 571 -24.40 22.17 0.11
CA GLU A 571 -24.24 20.79 -0.37
C GLU A 571 -23.07 20.65 -1.35
N PHE A 572 -22.86 21.62 -2.24
CA PHE A 572 -21.69 21.65 -3.13
C PHE A 572 -20.37 21.78 -2.37
N TYR A 573 -20.35 22.47 -1.24
CA TYR A 573 -19.15 22.51 -0.39
C TYR A 573 -18.82 21.16 0.22
N LYS A 574 -19.83 20.43 0.73
CA LYS A 574 -19.62 19.06 1.23
C LYS A 574 -19.04 18.17 0.13
N GLU A 575 -19.56 18.30 -1.08
CA GLU A 575 -19.04 17.57 -2.24
C GLU A 575 -17.59 17.97 -2.56
N LYS A 576 -17.24 19.25 -2.51
CA LYS A 576 -15.87 19.73 -2.72
C LYS A 576 -14.89 19.13 -1.71
N ILE A 577 -15.28 18.99 -0.44
CA ILE A 577 -14.49 18.29 0.58
C ILE A 577 -14.34 16.82 0.21
N ARG A 578 -15.43 16.12 -0.13
CA ARG A 578 -15.41 14.70 -0.51
C ARG A 578 -14.47 14.44 -1.70
N GLN A 579 -14.59 15.22 -2.77
CA GLN A 579 -13.72 15.13 -3.94
C GLN A 579 -12.24 15.36 -3.57
N LYS A 580 -11.95 16.34 -2.70
CA LYS A 580 -10.59 16.62 -2.24
C LYS A 580 -9.97 15.44 -1.48
N GLU A 581 -10.74 14.80 -0.60
CA GLU A 581 -10.27 13.61 0.12
C GLU A 581 -10.05 12.41 -0.83
N LEU A 582 -10.94 12.19 -1.79
CA LEU A 582 -10.79 11.14 -2.80
C LEU A 582 -9.57 11.37 -3.72
N ILE A 583 -9.24 12.63 -4.04
CA ILE A 583 -8.01 12.98 -4.78
C ILE A 583 -6.77 12.64 -3.95
N LYS A 584 -6.75 12.99 -2.66
CA LYS A 584 -5.63 12.63 -1.78
C LYS A 584 -5.45 11.11 -1.70
N GLU A 585 -6.56 10.37 -1.55
CA GLU A 585 -6.55 8.92 -1.52
C GLU A 585 -6.06 8.31 -2.85
N SER A 586 -6.56 8.80 -3.98
CA SER A 586 -6.11 8.39 -5.32
C SER A 586 -4.61 8.61 -5.50
N ASN A 587 -4.09 9.77 -5.10
CA ASN A 587 -2.66 10.08 -5.17
C ASN A 587 -1.82 9.18 -4.25
N PHE A 588 -2.32 8.84 -3.07
CA PHE A 588 -1.65 7.90 -2.17
C PHE A 588 -1.58 6.49 -2.78
N ILE A 589 -2.70 5.95 -3.27
CA ILE A 589 -2.74 4.64 -3.94
C ILE A 589 -1.84 4.63 -5.17
N LYS A 590 -1.80 5.72 -5.95
CA LYS A 590 -0.94 5.83 -7.13
C LYS A 590 0.56 5.74 -6.79
N ARG A 591 0.99 6.33 -5.67
CA ARG A 591 2.38 6.20 -5.20
C ARG A 591 2.71 4.76 -4.77
N LEU A 592 1.80 4.10 -4.06
CA LEU A 592 1.94 2.68 -3.73
C LEU A 592 1.98 1.80 -4.99
N TRP A 593 1.11 2.10 -5.96
CA TRP A 593 1.06 1.41 -7.24
C TRP A 593 2.38 1.52 -8.00
N ALA A 594 3.01 2.71 -8.02
CA ALA A 594 4.30 2.93 -8.67
C ALA A 594 5.43 2.11 -8.03
N ILE A 595 5.43 1.97 -6.70
CA ILE A 595 6.40 1.11 -6.00
C ILE A 595 6.16 -0.38 -6.31
N ALA A 596 4.90 -0.80 -6.34
CA ALA A 596 4.54 -2.18 -6.68
C ALA A 596 4.79 -2.53 -8.16
N ASN A 597 4.81 -1.52 -9.04
CA ASN A 597 4.96 -1.66 -10.48
C ASN A 597 6.10 -0.77 -11.03
N PRO A 598 7.36 -1.04 -10.65
CA PRO A 598 8.48 -0.16 -10.94
C PRO A 598 8.86 -0.11 -12.43
N CYS A 599 8.29 -0.96 -13.28
CA CYS A 599 8.61 -1.02 -14.72
C CYS A 599 7.63 -0.26 -15.62
N CYS A 600 6.61 0.42 -15.08
CA CYS A 600 5.65 1.21 -15.88
C CYS A 600 6.03 2.70 -16.03
N GLY A 601 7.33 3.01 -15.94
CA GLY A 601 7.86 4.38 -16.00
C GLY A 601 7.58 5.09 -17.31
#